data_AF-A0A9P7WYM1-F1
#
_entry.id   AF-A0A9P7WYM1-F1
#
_cell.length_a   1.000
_cell.length_b   1.000
_cell.length_c   1.000
_cell.angle_alpha   90.00
_cell.angle_beta   90.00
_cell.angle_gamma   90.00
#
_symmetry.space_group_name_H-M   'P 1'
#
loop_
_entity.id
_entity.type
_entity.pdbx_description
1 polymer ?
#
loop_
_entity_poly.entity_id
_entity_poly.type
_entity_poly.pdbx_seq_one_letter_code
_entity_poly.pdbx_strand_id
1 'polypeptide(L)'
;MWRMVWDIIRFNALASRAVRKPREIGSMNLGEWLRRHSFSDEFINDYILPITASIWSTPPDTCALEFPAHTHFQFMHNHHFLQLTGKPPWMSIKGGSQLYVDRIISRVPADRIHLSTPIHSVSSSLDGGGKKLLTTASGETGEFDHVVLATHTDISLRILQNGTDGATELESKVLGGFTWAKNRVVVHHDDQLMPQRKSAWSCWNFITTSAGASTSTSTIDPVCLTYNMNQLQGIQSSKHGNVFVTLNPPPSLEPKEGTIVKDGVMEHPMFTADSTWAQENLHRIQNTRGVTFAGAWTKHGFHEDGFSSGLHVASKYIGIRRDAPPPFEIKLNHDRPIETGGERWADFVELLEFRRRACVGTVSTIWTWQKQAVGLVWWALGVIIQMILVGVVISFAMVKKHLFGKDVDVPQDHQDGSLLESKNGNWPAKMGLPDVELKDHGE
;
A
#
# COMPACT_ATOMS: atom_id res chain seq x y z
N MET A 1 -5.35 -6.14 -19.00
CA MET A 1 -6.75 -6.05 -18.53
C MET A 1 -7.32 -7.38 -18.04
N TRP A 2 -7.49 -8.42 -18.88
CA TRP A 2 -8.07 -9.72 -18.45
C TRP A 2 -7.28 -10.42 -17.33
N ARG A 3 -5.95 -10.30 -17.34
CA ARG A 3 -5.08 -10.83 -16.28
C ARG A 3 -5.37 -10.18 -14.92
N MET A 4 -5.48 -8.86 -14.88
CA MET A 4 -5.80 -8.11 -13.66
C MET A 4 -7.17 -8.49 -13.12
N VAL A 5 -8.20 -8.58 -13.97
CA VAL A 5 -9.55 -9.02 -13.55
C VAL A 5 -9.52 -10.42 -12.95
N TRP A 6 -8.79 -11.36 -13.57
CA TRP A 6 -8.58 -12.69 -13.01
C TRP A 6 -7.88 -12.65 -11.66
N ASP A 7 -6.82 -11.84 -11.54
CA ASP A 7 -6.08 -11.69 -10.29
C ASP A 7 -6.91 -11.03 -9.19
N ILE A 8 -7.86 -10.13 -9.50
CA ILE A 8 -8.84 -9.60 -8.52
C ILE A 8 -9.73 -10.73 -7.96
N ILE A 9 -10.30 -11.56 -8.84
CA ILE A 9 -11.14 -12.69 -8.44
C ILE A 9 -10.35 -13.66 -7.57
N ARG A 10 -9.10 -13.93 -7.97
CA ARG A 10 -8.19 -14.81 -7.27
C ARG A 10 -7.74 -14.27 -5.93
N PHE A 11 -7.42 -12.98 -5.85
CA PHE A 11 -7.05 -12.31 -4.61
C PHE A 11 -8.19 -12.41 -3.60
N ASN A 12 -9.42 -12.08 -4.01
CA ASN A 12 -10.60 -12.17 -3.17
C ASN A 12 -10.78 -13.58 -2.57
N ALA A 13 -10.61 -14.62 -3.37
CA ALA A 13 -10.73 -16.00 -2.92
C ALA A 13 -9.61 -16.39 -1.94
N LEU A 14 -8.35 -16.10 -2.30
CA LEU A 14 -7.18 -16.49 -1.52
C LEU A 14 -7.05 -15.70 -0.21
N ALA A 15 -7.28 -14.39 -0.24
CA ALA A 15 -7.26 -13.54 0.94
C ALA A 15 -8.36 -13.95 1.93
N SER A 16 -9.58 -14.24 1.45
CA SER A 16 -10.68 -14.73 2.30
C SER A 16 -10.31 -16.03 3.02
N ARG A 17 -9.61 -16.95 2.34
CA ARG A 17 -9.09 -18.18 2.96
C ARG A 17 -7.98 -17.87 3.97
N ALA A 18 -7.08 -16.94 3.63
CA ALA A 18 -5.96 -16.56 4.47
C ALA A 18 -6.40 -15.94 5.81
N VAL A 19 -7.49 -15.15 5.82
CA VAL A 19 -8.11 -14.60 7.04
C VAL A 19 -8.47 -15.70 8.05
N ARG A 20 -8.91 -16.88 7.57
CA ARG A 20 -9.26 -18.03 8.43
C ARG A 20 -8.05 -18.75 9.01
N LYS A 21 -6.88 -18.57 8.40
CA LYS A 21 -5.68 -19.31 8.69
C LYS A 21 -4.51 -18.35 8.96
N PRO A 22 -4.62 -17.48 9.98
CA PRO A 22 -3.60 -16.46 10.27
C PRO A 22 -2.21 -17.06 10.48
N ARG A 23 -2.13 -18.28 11.05
CA ARG A 23 -0.88 -19.01 11.25
C ARG A 23 -0.15 -19.37 9.95
N GLU A 24 -0.86 -19.55 8.83
CA GLU A 24 -0.24 -19.83 7.52
C GLU A 24 0.37 -18.57 6.90
N ILE A 25 -0.13 -17.37 7.28
CA ILE A 25 0.43 -16.08 6.85
C ILE A 25 1.68 -15.75 7.69
N GLY A 26 1.66 -16.04 8.99
CA GLY A 26 2.75 -15.69 9.89
C GLY A 26 3.01 -14.18 9.90
N SER A 27 4.28 -13.78 9.88
CA SER A 27 4.73 -12.39 9.87
C SER A 27 4.97 -11.82 8.46
N MET A 28 4.46 -12.46 7.39
CA MET A 28 4.65 -11.97 6.02
C MET A 28 3.98 -10.61 5.81
N ASN A 29 4.67 -9.71 5.12
CA ASN A 29 4.07 -8.47 4.62
C ASN A 29 3.23 -8.75 3.34
N LEU A 30 2.42 -7.76 2.96
CA LEU A 30 1.53 -7.84 1.80
C LEU A 30 2.30 -8.17 0.50
N GLY A 31 3.42 -7.51 0.24
CA GLY A 31 4.21 -7.68 -0.99
C GLY A 31 4.87 -9.06 -1.12
N GLU A 32 5.37 -9.62 -0.03
CA GLU A 32 5.87 -11.01 0.03
C GLU A 32 4.76 -12.01 -0.27
N TRP A 33 3.58 -11.83 0.34
CA TRP A 33 2.44 -12.71 0.10
C TRP A 33 1.99 -12.66 -1.36
N LEU A 34 1.87 -11.45 -1.94
CA LEU A 34 1.49 -11.27 -3.34
C LEU A 34 2.48 -11.93 -4.32
N ARG A 35 3.79 -11.78 -4.08
CA ARG A 35 4.83 -12.42 -4.90
C ARG A 35 4.84 -13.93 -4.74
N ARG A 36 4.70 -14.45 -3.52
CA ARG A 36 4.61 -15.89 -3.24
C ARG A 36 3.46 -16.54 -4.01
N HIS A 37 2.33 -15.86 -4.11
CA HIS A 37 1.19 -16.32 -4.89
C HIS A 37 1.26 -15.94 -6.37
N SER A 38 2.33 -15.28 -6.84
CA SER A 38 2.55 -14.90 -8.25
C SER A 38 1.35 -14.17 -8.87
N PHE A 39 0.89 -13.14 -8.17
CA PHE A 39 0.02 -12.12 -8.75
C PHE A 39 0.79 -11.30 -9.79
N SER A 40 0.09 -10.77 -10.80
CA SER A 40 0.71 -9.96 -11.85
C SER A 40 1.09 -8.56 -11.37
N ASP A 41 2.12 -7.98 -12.00
CA ASP A 41 2.57 -6.62 -11.69
C ASP A 41 1.47 -5.58 -11.95
N GLU A 42 0.63 -5.77 -12.97
CA GLU A 42 -0.51 -4.88 -13.23
C GLU A 42 -1.54 -4.95 -12.09
N PHE A 43 -1.84 -6.14 -11.57
CA PHE A 43 -2.71 -6.26 -10.41
C PHE A 43 -2.10 -5.59 -9.16
N ILE A 44 -0.80 -5.76 -8.97
CA ILE A 44 -0.10 -5.20 -7.81
C ILE A 44 -0.11 -3.66 -7.90
N ASN A 45 0.39 -3.12 -9.00
CA ASN A 45 0.65 -1.68 -9.15
C ASN A 45 -0.60 -0.86 -9.50
N ASP A 46 -1.57 -1.43 -10.22
CA ASP A 46 -2.74 -0.68 -10.71
C ASP A 46 -4.02 -0.95 -9.90
N TYR A 47 -4.03 -1.95 -9.01
CA TYR A 47 -5.22 -2.28 -8.21
C TYR A 47 -4.94 -2.37 -6.71
N ILE A 48 -4.13 -3.33 -6.26
CA ILE A 48 -4.07 -3.63 -4.82
C ILE A 48 -3.29 -2.56 -4.04
N LEU A 49 -2.15 -2.09 -4.56
CA LEU A 49 -1.38 -1.05 -3.89
C LEU A 49 -2.12 0.30 -3.91
N PRO A 50 -2.70 0.78 -5.04
CA PRO A 50 -3.52 1.99 -5.04
C PRO A 50 -4.68 1.96 -4.05
N ILE A 51 -5.43 0.86 -3.97
CA ILE A 51 -6.54 0.73 -3.03
C ILE A 51 -6.03 0.76 -1.58
N THR A 52 -4.95 0.02 -1.30
CA THR A 52 -4.36 -0.02 0.04
C THR A 52 -3.84 1.35 0.46
N ALA A 53 -3.07 2.00 -0.40
CA ALA A 53 -2.55 3.33 -0.20
C ALA A 53 -3.67 4.35 0.06
N SER A 54 -4.77 4.27 -0.70
CA SER A 54 -5.93 5.14 -0.54
C SER A 54 -6.67 4.95 0.78
N ILE A 55 -6.75 3.71 1.29
CA ILE A 55 -7.44 3.41 2.55
C ILE A 55 -6.67 3.96 3.75
N TRP A 56 -5.35 3.79 3.78
CA TRP A 56 -4.50 4.17 4.90
C TRP A 56 -3.73 5.47 4.70
N SER A 57 -3.98 6.19 3.59
CA SER A 57 -3.26 7.43 3.23
C SER A 57 -1.74 7.27 3.41
N THR A 58 -1.25 6.11 2.99
CA THR A 58 0.13 5.66 3.16
C THR A 58 0.69 5.42 1.77
N PRO A 59 1.97 5.71 1.51
CA PRO A 59 2.52 5.47 0.20
C PRO A 59 2.48 3.98 -0.22
N PRO A 60 2.26 3.69 -1.53
CA PRO A 60 2.15 2.33 -2.05
C PRO A 60 3.30 1.39 -1.66
N ASP A 61 4.55 1.85 -1.72
CA ASP A 61 5.72 1.03 -1.40
C ASP A 61 5.76 0.63 0.07
N THR A 62 5.43 1.57 0.96
CA THR A 62 5.31 1.29 2.40
C THR A 62 4.19 0.30 2.67
N CYS A 63 3.04 0.43 1.99
CA CYS A 63 1.96 -0.55 2.08
C CYS A 63 2.40 -1.96 1.62
N ALA A 64 3.22 -2.06 0.57
CA ALA A 64 3.71 -3.33 0.07
C ALA A 64 4.73 -3.98 1.04
N LEU A 65 5.63 -3.18 1.61
CA LEU A 65 6.79 -3.66 2.36
C LEU A 65 6.54 -3.85 3.85
N GLU A 66 5.73 -3.00 4.47
CA GLU A 66 5.63 -2.92 5.93
C GLU A 66 4.30 -3.43 6.47
N PHE A 67 3.24 -3.45 5.65
CA PHE A 67 1.91 -3.79 6.13
C PHE A 67 1.76 -5.30 6.35
N PRO A 68 1.42 -5.77 7.57
CA PRO A 68 1.19 -7.18 7.83
C PRO A 68 0.04 -7.72 6.98
N ALA A 69 0.28 -8.78 6.20
CA ALA A 69 -0.70 -9.29 5.24
C ALA A 69 -2.01 -9.73 5.94
N HIS A 70 -1.92 -10.32 7.14
CA HIS A 70 -3.11 -10.72 7.89
C HIS A 70 -3.99 -9.53 8.27
N THR A 71 -3.41 -8.46 8.80
CA THR A 71 -4.12 -7.22 9.18
C THR A 71 -4.82 -6.62 7.96
N HIS A 72 -4.15 -6.61 6.80
CA HIS A 72 -4.72 -6.15 5.55
C HIS A 72 -5.95 -6.97 5.13
N PHE A 73 -5.84 -8.30 5.11
CA PHE A 73 -6.93 -9.16 4.69
C PHE A 73 -8.11 -9.12 5.67
N GLN A 74 -7.84 -9.06 6.97
CA GLN A 74 -8.86 -8.91 8.00
C GLN A 74 -9.65 -7.61 7.78
N PHE A 75 -8.95 -6.51 7.52
CA PHE A 75 -9.59 -5.24 7.18
C PHE A 75 -10.46 -5.36 5.91
N MET A 76 -9.92 -5.92 4.83
CA MET A 76 -10.62 -6.09 3.57
C MET A 76 -11.89 -6.97 3.74
N HIS A 77 -11.82 -7.99 4.58
CA HIS A 77 -12.97 -8.85 4.92
C HIS A 77 -14.04 -8.10 5.71
N ASN A 78 -13.62 -7.41 6.78
CA ASN A 78 -14.50 -6.61 7.65
C ASN A 78 -15.24 -5.52 6.87
N HIS A 79 -14.60 -4.95 5.84
CA HIS A 79 -15.15 -3.85 5.03
C HIS A 79 -15.73 -4.30 3.67
N HIS A 80 -15.96 -5.61 3.48
CA HIS A 80 -16.60 -6.14 2.28
C HIS A 80 -15.83 -5.85 0.96
N PHE A 81 -14.51 -5.67 1.03
CA PHE A 81 -13.67 -5.50 -0.16
C PHE A 81 -13.33 -6.84 -0.84
N LEU A 82 -13.38 -7.96 -0.11
CA LEU A 82 -13.08 -9.30 -0.67
C LEU A 82 -14.26 -9.96 -1.43
N GLN A 83 -15.40 -9.29 -1.55
CA GLN A 83 -16.59 -9.81 -2.24
C GLN A 83 -16.87 -9.07 -3.55
N LEU A 84 -17.26 -9.82 -4.58
CA LEU A 84 -17.59 -9.27 -5.90
C LEU A 84 -18.98 -8.61 -5.90
N THR A 85 -19.95 -9.20 -5.20
CA THR A 85 -21.34 -8.75 -5.12
C THR A 85 -21.79 -8.54 -3.67
N GLY A 86 -22.98 -7.99 -3.47
CA GLY A 86 -23.60 -7.84 -2.14
C GLY A 86 -22.90 -6.87 -1.20
N LYS A 87 -22.12 -5.91 -1.72
CA LYS A 87 -21.46 -4.88 -0.92
C LYS A 87 -22.52 -4.01 -0.22
N PRO A 88 -22.39 -3.75 1.10
CA PRO A 88 -23.32 -2.86 1.77
C PRO A 88 -23.18 -1.44 1.21
N PRO A 89 -24.26 -0.64 1.23
CA PRO A 89 -24.17 0.76 0.88
C PRO A 89 -23.27 1.49 1.87
N TRP A 90 -22.30 2.26 1.37
CA TRP A 90 -21.57 3.22 2.18
C TRP A 90 -22.50 4.39 2.51
N MET A 91 -22.62 4.71 3.80
CA MET A 91 -23.54 5.73 4.30
C MET A 91 -22.76 6.93 4.83
N SER A 92 -23.35 8.12 4.67
CA SER A 92 -22.88 9.36 5.29
C SER A 92 -23.99 9.96 6.14
N ILE A 93 -23.60 10.70 7.18
CA ILE A 93 -24.56 11.44 8.00
C ILE A 93 -25.04 12.64 7.21
N LYS A 94 -26.35 12.72 6.97
CA LYS A 94 -26.96 13.86 6.30
C LYS A 94 -26.68 15.15 7.08
N GLY A 95 -25.97 16.09 6.46
CA GLY A 95 -25.52 17.33 7.09
C GLY A 95 -24.12 17.26 7.72
N GLY A 96 -23.41 16.14 7.56
CA GLY A 96 -22.01 15.98 7.94
C GLY A 96 -21.78 15.39 9.34
N SER A 97 -20.55 14.94 9.58
CA SER A 97 -20.12 14.35 10.86
C SER A 97 -20.18 15.33 12.04
N GLN A 98 -20.05 16.64 11.78
CA GLN A 98 -20.14 17.68 12.81
C GLN A 98 -21.42 17.56 13.65
N LEU A 99 -22.53 17.11 13.04
CA LEU A 99 -23.80 16.97 13.74
C LEU A 99 -23.76 16.01 14.93
N TYR A 100 -23.08 14.86 14.84
CA TYR A 100 -23.02 13.96 16.00
C TYR A 100 -22.10 14.51 17.09
N VAL A 101 -21.05 15.24 16.70
CA VAL A 101 -20.15 15.94 17.63
C VAL A 101 -20.94 16.99 18.42
N ASP A 102 -21.70 17.83 17.72
CA ASP A 102 -22.55 18.86 18.33
C ASP A 102 -23.58 18.23 19.29
N ARG A 103 -24.16 17.08 18.91
CA ARG A 103 -25.10 16.34 19.78
C ARG A 103 -24.44 15.81 21.04
N ILE A 104 -23.22 15.29 20.95
CA ILE A 104 -22.47 14.83 22.13
C ILE A 104 -22.14 16.02 23.03
N ILE A 105 -21.57 17.09 22.46
CA ILE A 105 -21.20 18.32 23.18
C ILE A 105 -22.41 18.93 23.89
N SER A 106 -23.57 18.98 23.23
CA SER A 106 -24.80 19.55 23.82
C SER A 106 -25.30 18.83 25.10
N ARG A 107 -24.81 17.62 25.37
CA ARG A 107 -25.14 16.84 26.57
C ARG A 107 -24.08 16.91 27.66
N VAL A 108 -22.93 17.51 27.38
CA VAL A 108 -21.86 17.72 28.34
C VAL A 108 -22.03 19.13 28.93
N PRO A 109 -22.04 19.29 30.27
CA PRO A 109 -22.07 20.60 30.90
C PRO A 109 -20.94 21.49 30.36
N ALA A 110 -21.28 22.74 29.99
CA ALA A 110 -20.35 23.63 29.29
C ALA A 110 -19.07 23.94 30.10
N ASP A 111 -19.19 23.97 31.44
CA ASP A 111 -18.08 24.14 32.38
C ASP A 111 -17.10 22.96 32.42
N ARG A 112 -17.45 21.83 31.77
CA ARG A 112 -16.58 20.64 31.64
C ARG A 112 -15.94 20.52 30.26
N ILE A 113 -16.16 21.49 29.37
CA ILE A 113 -15.61 21.50 28.02
C ILE A 113 -14.60 22.64 27.92
N HIS A 114 -13.33 22.29 27.84
CA HIS A 114 -12.23 23.24 27.79
C HIS A 114 -11.61 23.23 26.38
N LEU A 115 -12.03 24.19 25.55
CA LEU A 115 -11.46 24.39 24.21
C LEU A 115 -10.20 25.24 24.31
N SER A 116 -9.27 25.04 23.36
CA SER A 116 -7.98 25.75 23.35
C SER A 116 -7.18 25.60 24.65
N THR A 117 -7.32 24.45 25.31
CA THR A 117 -6.63 24.11 26.57
C THR A 117 -5.75 22.86 26.37
N PRO A 118 -4.57 22.99 25.74
CA PRO A 118 -3.68 21.84 25.54
C PRO A 118 -3.20 21.29 26.88
N ILE A 119 -3.21 19.97 27.03
CA ILE A 119 -2.65 19.30 28.21
C ILE A 119 -1.14 19.15 28.03
N HIS A 120 -0.38 19.59 29.04
CA HIS A 120 1.08 19.50 29.04
C HIS A 120 1.56 18.21 29.71
N SER A 121 0.98 17.86 30.87
CA SER A 121 1.40 16.69 31.63
C SER A 121 0.27 16.04 32.44
N VAL A 122 0.45 14.76 32.74
CA VAL A 122 -0.34 14.00 33.71
C VAL A 122 0.63 13.28 34.64
N SER A 123 0.58 13.61 35.93
CA SER A 123 1.29 12.91 36.99
C SER A 123 0.37 11.92 37.69
N SER A 124 0.91 10.74 38.00
CA SER A 124 0.18 9.68 38.69
C SER A 124 1.16 8.79 39.42
N SER A 125 0.90 8.57 40.72
CA SER A 125 1.73 7.70 41.55
C SER A 125 1.88 6.32 40.91
N LEU A 126 3.12 5.83 40.81
CA LEU A 126 3.44 4.56 40.18
C LEU A 126 2.87 3.35 40.95
N ASP A 127 2.55 3.51 42.23
CA ASP A 127 1.82 2.50 43.03
C ASP A 127 0.31 2.46 42.75
N GLY A 128 -0.18 3.35 41.86
CA GLY A 128 -1.58 3.47 41.47
C GLY A 128 -2.46 4.25 42.44
N GLY A 129 -1.93 4.63 43.61
CA GLY A 129 -2.63 5.41 44.62
C GLY A 129 -2.82 6.88 44.24
N GLY A 130 -3.65 7.57 45.02
CA GLY A 130 -3.81 9.03 44.97
C GLY A 130 -4.52 9.60 43.74
N LYS A 131 -4.72 10.93 43.76
CA LYS A 131 -5.27 11.69 42.64
C LYS A 131 -4.24 11.82 41.52
N LYS A 132 -4.72 12.03 40.30
CA LYS A 132 -3.92 12.24 39.09
C LYS A 132 -3.90 13.73 38.83
N LEU A 133 -2.71 14.32 38.83
CA LEU A 133 -2.53 15.75 38.65
C LEU A 133 -2.36 16.02 37.16
N LEU A 134 -3.32 16.69 36.56
CA LEU A 134 -3.28 17.16 35.18
C LEU A 134 -2.83 18.61 35.16
N THR A 135 -1.85 18.92 34.30
CA THR A 135 -1.34 20.28 34.10
C THR A 135 -1.55 20.70 32.65
N THR A 136 -2.15 21.86 32.44
CA THR A 136 -2.35 22.45 31.11
C THR A 136 -1.07 23.16 30.64
N ALA A 137 -0.99 23.48 29.36
CA ALA A 137 0.13 24.24 28.79
C ALA A 137 0.24 25.67 29.35
N SER A 138 -0.85 26.24 29.89
CA SER A 138 -0.82 27.54 30.59
C SER A 138 -0.36 27.43 32.04
N GLY A 139 -0.16 26.21 32.56
CA GLY A 139 0.25 25.93 33.94
C GLY A 139 -0.89 25.76 34.93
N GLU A 140 -2.15 25.82 34.48
CA GLU A 140 -3.30 25.49 35.33
C GLU A 140 -3.29 24.00 35.68
N THR A 141 -3.67 23.68 36.92
CA THR A 141 -3.65 22.30 37.42
C THR A 141 -5.04 21.84 37.89
N GLY A 142 -5.28 20.53 37.79
CA GLY A 142 -6.49 19.90 38.29
C GLY A 142 -6.24 18.46 38.75
N GLU A 143 -6.92 18.06 39.82
CA GLU A 143 -6.82 16.72 40.38
C GLU A 143 -8.02 15.85 39.99
N PHE A 144 -7.74 14.63 39.52
CA PHE A 144 -8.76 13.69 39.05
C PHE A 144 -8.56 12.30 39.66
N ASP A 145 -9.62 11.53 39.81
CA ASP A 145 -9.52 10.13 40.25
C ASP A 145 -8.97 9.23 39.13
N HIS A 146 -9.28 9.58 37.88
CA HIS A 146 -8.93 8.82 36.70
C HIS A 146 -8.72 9.74 35.50
N VAL A 147 -7.77 9.42 34.63
CA VAL A 147 -7.52 10.15 33.38
C VAL A 147 -7.66 9.23 32.18
N VAL A 148 -8.45 9.65 31.18
CA VAL A 148 -8.55 8.98 29.89
C VAL A 148 -7.81 9.81 28.84
N LEU A 149 -6.71 9.28 28.31
CA LEU A 149 -5.98 9.87 27.20
C LEU A 149 -6.56 9.36 25.88
N ALA A 150 -7.38 10.20 25.24
CA ALA A 150 -8.03 9.92 23.96
C ALA A 150 -7.31 10.58 22.76
N THR A 151 -5.99 10.72 22.86
CA THR A 151 -5.11 11.41 21.89
C THR A 151 -4.28 10.41 21.08
N HIS A 152 -3.52 10.89 20.09
CA HIS A 152 -2.46 10.09 19.46
C HIS A 152 -1.47 9.57 20.51
N THR A 153 -0.82 8.44 20.24
CA THR A 153 0.02 7.76 21.22
C THR A 153 1.29 8.53 21.55
N ASP A 154 1.87 9.23 20.59
CA ASP A 154 3.04 10.11 20.75
C ASP A 154 2.70 11.32 21.64
N ILE A 155 1.51 11.91 21.46
CA ILE A 155 0.96 12.97 22.32
C ILE A 155 0.76 12.42 23.74
N SER A 156 0.13 11.25 23.85
CA SER A 156 -0.15 10.61 25.15
C SER A 156 1.15 10.28 25.89
N LEU A 157 2.15 9.73 25.19
CA LEU A 157 3.46 9.41 25.73
C LEU A 157 4.18 10.68 26.21
N ARG A 158 4.16 11.74 25.41
CA ARG A 158 4.76 13.03 25.78
C ARG A 158 4.09 13.65 27.02
N ILE A 159 2.77 13.58 27.12
CA ILE A 159 2.02 14.03 28.30
C ILE A 159 2.48 13.26 29.56
N LEU A 160 2.66 11.94 29.46
CA LEU A 160 3.13 11.13 30.58
C LEU A 160 4.60 11.39 30.93
N GLN A 161 5.47 11.56 29.93
CA GLN A 161 6.89 11.87 30.12
C GLN A 161 7.11 13.24 30.78
N ASN A 162 6.25 14.22 30.50
CA ASN A 162 6.28 15.52 31.15
C ASN A 162 5.72 15.48 32.59
N GLY A 163 5.07 14.39 32.99
CA GLY A 163 4.61 14.18 34.36
C GLY A 163 5.79 13.89 35.29
N THR A 164 5.64 14.21 36.57
CA THR A 164 6.67 14.01 37.61
C THR A 164 7.10 12.56 37.74
N ASP A 165 6.18 11.61 37.53
CA ASP A 165 6.44 10.17 37.61
C ASP A 165 6.97 9.58 36.29
N GLY A 166 6.89 10.34 35.19
CA GLY A 166 7.20 9.88 33.83
C GLY A 166 6.27 8.80 33.29
N ALA A 167 6.62 8.28 32.12
CA ALA A 167 6.04 7.06 31.55
C ALA A 167 6.84 5.84 32.02
N THR A 168 6.14 4.76 32.39
CA THR A 168 6.79 3.47 32.65
C THR A 168 7.45 2.92 31.38
N GLU A 169 8.36 1.96 31.53
CA GLU A 169 9.02 1.32 30.38
C GLU A 169 8.00 0.66 29.44
N LEU A 170 6.99 -0.03 29.99
CA LEU A 170 5.97 -0.69 29.18
C LEU A 170 5.03 0.31 28.51
N GLU A 171 4.62 1.39 29.19
CA GLU A 171 3.86 2.47 28.55
C GLU A 171 4.65 3.10 27.41
N SER A 172 5.94 3.37 27.62
CA SER A 172 6.82 3.93 26.58
C SER A 172 6.93 3.01 25.38
N LYS A 173 7.09 1.70 25.60
CA LYS A 173 7.21 0.71 24.53
C LYS A 173 5.89 0.53 23.76
N VAL A 174 4.75 0.50 24.45
CA VAL A 174 3.44 0.34 23.81
C VAL A 174 3.05 1.61 23.06
N LEU A 175 3.11 2.79 23.70
CA LEU A 175 2.70 4.04 23.07
C LEU A 175 3.68 4.49 21.98
N GLY A 176 4.97 4.20 22.15
CA GLY A 176 6.02 4.47 21.17
C GLY A 176 6.02 3.52 19.96
N GLY A 177 5.21 2.46 19.96
CA GLY A 177 5.14 1.49 18.86
C GLY A 177 4.38 1.99 17.62
N PHE A 178 3.82 3.20 17.65
CA PHE A 178 3.08 3.77 16.54
C PHE A 178 3.84 4.94 15.92
N THR A 179 3.84 4.99 14.59
CA THR A 179 4.30 6.13 13.81
C THR A 179 3.12 6.76 13.05
N TRP A 180 3.30 8.00 12.61
CA TRP A 180 2.22 8.81 12.05
C TRP A 180 2.64 9.38 10.69
N ALA A 181 1.88 9.09 9.65
CA ALA A 181 2.07 9.67 8.33
C ALA A 181 1.35 11.01 8.23
N LYS A 182 2.11 12.06 7.90
CA LYS A 182 1.57 13.38 7.59
C LYS A 182 1.02 13.41 6.17
N ASN A 183 -0.22 13.80 6.04
CA ASN A 183 -0.94 13.93 4.79
C ASN A 183 -1.44 15.36 4.63
N ARG A 184 -1.05 16.04 3.55
CA ARG A 184 -1.64 17.34 3.19
C ARG A 184 -3.04 17.11 2.65
N VAL A 185 -4.01 17.87 3.13
CA VAL A 185 -5.42 17.76 2.77
C VAL A 185 -5.91 19.10 2.24
N VAL A 186 -6.27 19.13 0.96
CA VAL A 186 -6.70 20.35 0.29
C VAL A 186 -8.16 20.22 -0.12
N VAL A 187 -9.00 21.13 0.36
CA VAL A 187 -10.39 21.29 -0.09
C VAL A 187 -10.40 22.29 -1.24
N HIS A 188 -10.93 21.92 -2.40
CA HIS A 188 -10.94 22.77 -3.60
C HIS A 188 -12.10 22.45 -4.55
N HIS A 189 -12.24 23.29 -5.59
CA HIS A 189 -13.22 23.13 -6.66
C HIS A 189 -12.61 22.73 -8.03
N ASP A 190 -11.28 22.60 -8.11
CA ASP A 190 -10.54 22.30 -9.34
C ASP A 190 -10.72 20.87 -9.85
N ASP A 191 -11.22 20.70 -11.08
CA ASP A 191 -11.48 19.40 -11.68
C ASP A 191 -10.28 18.78 -12.40
N GLN A 192 -9.13 19.47 -12.45
CA GLN A 192 -7.89 18.89 -13.02
C GLN A 192 -7.38 17.67 -12.22
N LEU A 193 -7.73 17.57 -10.93
CA LEU A 193 -7.38 16.45 -10.05
C LEU A 193 -8.43 15.32 -10.10
N MET A 194 -9.34 15.37 -11.07
CA MET A 194 -10.31 14.31 -11.34
C MET A 194 -9.96 13.60 -12.66
N PRO A 195 -10.45 12.37 -12.88
CA PRO A 195 -10.25 11.69 -14.15
C PRO A 195 -10.74 12.54 -15.32
N GLN A 196 -9.95 12.62 -16.40
CA GLN A 196 -10.33 13.37 -17.62
C GLN A 196 -11.70 12.93 -18.17
N ARG A 197 -12.01 11.63 -18.06
CA ARG A 197 -13.32 11.08 -18.43
C ARG A 197 -14.28 11.24 -17.26
N LYS A 198 -15.25 12.16 -17.40
CA LYS A 198 -16.30 12.40 -16.39
C LYS A 198 -17.10 11.16 -16.02
N SER A 199 -17.25 10.20 -16.94
CA SER A 199 -17.93 8.92 -16.67
C SER A 199 -17.17 8.01 -15.70
N ALA A 200 -15.87 8.27 -15.47
CA ALA A 200 -15.05 7.53 -14.51
C ALA A 200 -15.00 8.21 -13.13
N TRP A 201 -15.65 9.37 -12.97
CA TRP A 201 -15.69 10.08 -11.69
C TRP A 201 -16.38 9.23 -10.63
N SER A 202 -15.61 8.86 -9.63
CA SER A 202 -16.04 8.06 -8.50
C SER A 202 -15.97 8.88 -7.22
N CYS A 203 -16.47 8.35 -6.11
CA CYS A 203 -16.30 8.98 -4.79
C CYS A 203 -14.81 9.16 -4.46
N TRP A 204 -13.95 8.21 -4.84
CA TRP A 204 -12.52 8.17 -4.57
C TRP A 204 -11.79 8.03 -5.91
N ASN A 205 -10.85 8.92 -6.21
CA ASN A 205 -10.13 8.94 -7.49
C ASN A 205 -8.64 9.04 -7.21
N PHE A 206 -7.92 7.97 -7.49
CA PHE A 206 -6.49 7.87 -7.26
C PHE A 206 -5.72 8.41 -8.46
N ILE A 207 -4.69 9.22 -8.20
CA ILE A 207 -3.79 9.75 -9.21
C ILE A 207 -2.41 9.11 -8.98
N THR A 208 -1.91 8.44 -10.02
CA THR A 208 -0.53 7.95 -10.07
C THR A 208 0.12 8.43 -11.34
N THR A 209 1.40 8.76 -11.25
CA THR A 209 2.25 9.03 -12.41
C THR A 209 2.71 7.68 -12.96
N SER A 210 2.30 7.34 -14.17
CA SER A 210 2.72 6.11 -14.86
C SER A 210 4.20 6.12 -15.31
N ALA A 211 5.06 6.91 -14.65
CA ALA A 211 6.49 6.90 -14.93
C ALA A 211 7.04 5.56 -14.42
N GLY A 212 7.31 4.67 -15.38
CA GLY A 212 7.61 3.26 -15.13
C GLY A 212 8.60 3.05 -14.00
N ALA A 213 8.32 2.01 -13.20
CA ALA A 213 9.19 1.39 -12.22
C ALA A 213 10.39 2.28 -11.87
N SER A 214 10.18 3.21 -10.95
CA SER A 214 11.29 3.87 -10.29
C SER A 214 12.16 2.78 -9.66
N THR A 215 13.24 2.46 -10.36
CA THR A 215 14.39 1.71 -9.84
C THR A 215 15.23 2.60 -8.91
N SER A 216 14.70 3.76 -8.49
CA SER A 216 15.33 4.62 -7.51
C SER A 216 14.73 4.37 -6.13
N THR A 217 15.54 3.76 -5.29
CA THR A 217 15.31 3.45 -3.87
C THR A 217 15.31 4.69 -2.97
N SER A 218 14.72 5.82 -3.37
CA SER A 218 14.95 7.06 -2.60
C SER A 218 13.86 8.13 -2.52
N THR A 219 12.72 8.04 -3.20
CA THR A 219 11.61 8.96 -2.94
C THR A 219 10.27 8.26 -3.10
N ILE A 220 9.68 7.92 -1.96
CA ILE A 220 8.35 7.36 -1.84
C ILE A 220 7.36 8.48 -2.16
N ASP A 221 6.74 8.47 -3.35
CA ASP A 221 5.70 9.46 -3.67
C ASP A 221 4.46 9.19 -2.81
N PRO A 222 3.98 10.17 -2.04
CA PRO A 222 2.76 10.01 -1.25
C PRO A 222 1.56 9.77 -2.16
N VAL A 223 0.58 9.02 -1.67
CA VAL A 223 -0.67 8.77 -2.39
C VAL A 223 -1.41 10.08 -2.64
N CYS A 224 -1.64 10.38 -3.93
CA CYS A 224 -2.54 11.44 -4.34
C CYS A 224 -3.96 10.87 -4.55
N LEU A 225 -4.90 11.31 -3.73
CA LEU A 225 -6.27 10.81 -3.72
C LEU A 225 -7.27 11.96 -3.66
N THR A 226 -8.14 12.05 -4.66
CA THR A 226 -9.21 13.05 -4.74
C THR A 226 -10.56 12.42 -4.36
N TYR A 227 -11.14 12.89 -3.27
CA TYR A 227 -12.50 12.59 -2.87
C TYR A 227 -13.50 13.53 -3.57
N ASN A 228 -14.45 12.95 -4.29
CA ASN A 228 -15.60 13.67 -4.82
C ASN A 228 -16.69 13.78 -3.75
N MET A 229 -16.71 14.91 -3.03
CA MET A 229 -17.62 15.11 -1.90
C MET A 229 -19.07 15.29 -2.35
N ASN A 230 -19.31 15.73 -3.59
CA ASN A 230 -20.66 15.76 -4.14
C ASN A 230 -21.28 14.37 -4.19
N GLN A 231 -20.51 13.36 -4.61
CA GLN A 231 -20.97 11.97 -4.62
C GLN A 231 -20.93 11.35 -3.21
N LEU A 232 -19.82 11.52 -2.49
CA LEU A 232 -19.57 10.85 -1.22
C LEU A 232 -20.50 11.30 -0.09
N GLN A 233 -20.81 12.60 -0.04
CA GLN A 233 -21.66 13.20 1.01
C GLN A 233 -22.99 13.75 0.47
N GLY A 234 -23.27 13.58 -0.82
CA GLY A 234 -24.49 14.11 -1.44
C GLY A 234 -24.53 15.65 -1.47
N ILE A 235 -23.38 16.32 -1.48
CA ILE A 235 -23.31 17.79 -1.55
C ILE A 235 -23.84 18.24 -2.91
N GLN A 236 -24.88 19.08 -2.89
CA GLN A 236 -25.57 19.53 -4.11
C GLN A 236 -24.65 20.41 -4.96
N SER A 237 -24.22 19.88 -6.11
CA SER A 237 -23.36 20.60 -7.06
C SER A 237 -24.02 21.83 -7.66
N SER A 238 -25.35 21.85 -7.79
CA SER A 238 -26.10 23.03 -8.26
C SER A 238 -25.98 24.23 -7.33
N LYS A 239 -25.75 24.00 -6.03
CA LYS A 239 -25.63 25.03 -5.00
C LYS A 239 -24.17 25.38 -4.69
N HIS A 240 -23.29 24.38 -4.70
CA HIS A 240 -21.92 24.51 -4.20
C HIS A 240 -20.84 24.32 -5.27
N GLY A 241 -21.22 23.99 -6.50
CA GLY A 241 -20.27 23.54 -7.53
C GLY A 241 -19.64 22.18 -7.19
N ASN A 242 -18.52 21.89 -7.85
CA ASN A 242 -17.71 20.71 -7.55
C ASN A 242 -17.04 20.87 -6.19
N VAL A 243 -17.18 19.92 -5.27
CA VAL A 243 -16.49 19.96 -3.97
C VAL A 243 -15.57 18.76 -3.89
N PHE A 244 -14.27 19.03 -3.93
CA PHE A 244 -13.23 18.03 -3.89
C PHE A 244 -12.38 18.16 -2.63
N VAL A 245 -11.88 17.03 -2.15
CA VAL A 245 -10.84 16.98 -1.13
C VAL A 245 -9.71 16.13 -1.67
N THR A 246 -8.55 16.71 -1.91
CA THR A 246 -7.38 15.97 -2.38
C THR A 246 -6.37 15.80 -1.27
N LEU A 247 -5.91 14.56 -1.09
CA LEU A 247 -4.76 14.20 -0.26
C LEU A 247 -3.50 14.28 -1.10
N ASN A 248 -2.46 14.91 -0.56
CA ASN A 248 -1.11 14.99 -1.10
C ASN A 248 -1.06 15.26 -2.63
N PRO A 249 -1.65 16.38 -3.10
CA PRO A 249 -1.46 16.76 -4.50
C PRO A 249 0.05 16.88 -4.79
N PRO A 250 0.57 16.27 -5.87
CA PRO A 250 1.98 16.35 -6.18
C PRO A 250 2.30 17.77 -6.68
N PRO A 251 3.56 18.22 -6.56
CA PRO A 251 3.96 19.55 -7.02
C PRO A 251 3.66 19.81 -8.51
N SER A 252 3.65 18.75 -9.33
CA SER A 252 3.30 18.82 -10.76
C SER A 252 1.81 18.98 -11.04
N LEU A 253 0.95 18.77 -10.03
CA LEU A 253 -0.51 18.84 -10.14
C LEU A 253 -1.12 19.50 -8.90
N GLU A 254 -0.65 20.71 -8.59
CA GLU A 254 -1.25 21.54 -7.52
C GLU A 254 -2.62 22.08 -7.94
N PRO A 255 -3.62 22.11 -7.04
CA PRO A 255 -4.87 22.82 -7.27
C PRO A 255 -4.61 24.30 -7.56
N LYS A 256 -5.35 24.89 -8.51
CA LYS A 256 -5.21 26.31 -8.85
C LYS A 256 -5.52 27.19 -7.64
N GLU A 257 -4.70 28.21 -7.40
CA GLU A 257 -4.76 29.08 -6.21
C GLU A 257 -6.16 29.64 -5.92
N GLY A 258 -6.90 30.09 -6.95
CA GLY A 258 -8.27 30.62 -6.80
C GLY A 258 -9.37 29.58 -6.55
N THR A 259 -9.03 28.28 -6.51
CA THR A 259 -10.00 27.19 -6.31
C THR A 259 -9.91 26.55 -4.92
N ILE A 260 -8.86 26.88 -4.16
CA ILE A 260 -8.57 26.31 -2.84
C ILE A 260 -9.45 27.00 -1.80
N VAL A 261 -10.17 26.19 -1.01
CA VAL A 261 -11.02 26.63 0.10
C VAL A 261 -10.30 26.45 1.43
N LYS A 262 -9.58 25.34 1.58
CA LYS A 262 -8.83 25.02 2.80
C LYS A 262 -7.63 24.15 2.46
N ASP A 263 -6.53 24.39 3.15
CA ASP A 263 -5.31 23.59 3.08
C ASP A 263 -4.84 23.33 4.51
N GLY A 264 -4.34 22.12 4.77
CA GLY A 264 -3.89 21.73 6.08
C GLY A 264 -3.20 20.37 6.06
N VAL A 265 -2.61 20.01 7.20
CA VAL A 265 -1.96 18.71 7.38
C VAL A 265 -2.71 17.91 8.42
N MET A 266 -2.99 16.65 8.12
CA MET A 266 -3.56 15.67 9.01
C MET A 266 -2.57 14.52 9.21
N GLU A 267 -2.69 13.78 10.30
CA GLU A 267 -1.83 12.65 10.60
C GLU A 267 -2.66 11.36 10.64
N HIS A 268 -2.13 10.29 10.03
CA HIS A 268 -2.75 8.97 10.02
C HIS A 268 -1.82 7.95 10.69
N PRO A 269 -2.33 7.03 11.54
CA PRO A 269 -1.50 5.99 12.13
C PRO A 269 -0.97 5.05 11.05
N MET A 270 0.29 4.65 11.20
CA MET A 270 0.95 3.65 10.37
C MET A 270 0.87 2.29 11.04
N PHE A 271 0.49 1.27 10.27
CA PHE A 271 0.36 -0.11 10.76
C PHE A 271 1.58 -0.93 10.36
N THR A 272 2.43 -1.21 11.34
CA THR A 272 3.67 -1.97 11.23
C THR A 272 3.64 -3.17 12.18
N ALA A 273 4.71 -3.98 12.16
CA ALA A 273 4.88 -5.03 13.16
C ALA A 273 4.90 -4.47 14.60
N ASP A 274 5.53 -3.31 14.81
CA ASP A 274 5.62 -2.66 16.13
C ASP A 274 4.25 -2.15 16.61
N SER A 275 3.45 -1.54 15.72
CA SER A 275 2.11 -1.10 16.09
C SER A 275 1.19 -2.29 16.40
N THR A 276 1.36 -3.40 15.67
CA THR A 276 0.62 -4.65 15.91
C THR A 276 0.98 -5.22 17.29
N TRP A 277 2.27 -5.31 17.61
CA TRP A 277 2.74 -5.72 18.93
C TRP A 277 2.20 -4.79 20.03
N ALA A 278 2.19 -3.48 19.80
CA ALA A 278 1.67 -2.50 20.73
C ALA A 278 0.17 -2.69 21.00
N GLN A 279 -0.64 -2.94 19.96
CA GLN A 279 -2.06 -3.24 20.10
C GLN A 279 -2.31 -4.51 20.93
N GLU A 280 -1.55 -5.58 20.66
CA GLU A 280 -1.62 -6.82 21.43
C GLU A 280 -1.27 -6.62 22.91
N ASN A 281 -0.36 -5.69 23.22
CA ASN A 281 0.12 -5.41 24.57
C ASN A 281 -0.61 -4.25 25.26
N LEU A 282 -1.52 -3.55 24.58
CA LEU A 282 -2.25 -2.40 25.12
C LEU A 282 -2.97 -2.74 26.43
N HIS A 283 -3.57 -3.93 26.52
CA HIS A 283 -4.29 -4.38 27.72
C HIS A 283 -3.43 -4.38 28.99
N ARG A 284 -2.10 -4.47 28.86
CA ARG A 284 -1.15 -4.53 29.98
C ARG A 284 -0.87 -3.17 30.61
N ILE A 285 -1.15 -2.08 29.90
CA ILE A 285 -0.96 -0.70 30.40
C ILE A 285 -2.27 -0.01 30.77
N GLN A 286 -3.41 -0.62 30.47
CA GLN A 286 -4.71 -0.03 30.78
C GLN A 286 -5.00 -0.06 32.28
N ASN A 287 -5.21 1.13 32.86
CA ASN A 287 -5.63 1.31 34.25
C ASN A 287 -4.65 0.72 35.29
N THR A 288 -3.36 0.71 34.99
CA THR A 288 -2.34 0.26 35.96
C THR A 288 -2.10 1.29 37.06
N ARG A 289 -2.30 2.57 36.75
CA ARG A 289 -2.13 3.71 37.70
C ARG A 289 -3.23 4.77 37.62
N GLY A 290 -4.45 4.35 37.26
CA GLY A 290 -5.60 5.25 37.07
C GLY A 290 -5.51 6.12 35.81
N VAL A 291 -4.72 5.68 34.83
CA VAL A 291 -4.64 6.24 33.48
C VAL A 291 -5.05 5.16 32.49
N THR A 292 -5.90 5.53 31.52
CA THR A 292 -6.32 4.65 30.42
C THR A 292 -6.21 5.35 29.09
N PHE A 293 -6.09 4.56 28.02
CA PHE A 293 -5.86 5.05 26.67
C PHE A 293 -7.00 4.64 25.75
N ALA A 294 -7.45 5.55 24.89
CA ALA A 294 -8.46 5.28 23.88
C ALA A 294 -8.11 6.00 22.58
N GLY A 295 -8.61 5.50 21.45
CA GLY A 295 -8.41 6.14 20.16
C GLY A 295 -8.55 5.17 19.00
N ALA A 296 -8.66 5.70 17.78
CA ALA A 296 -8.80 4.88 16.58
C ALA A 296 -7.58 3.97 16.33
N TRP A 297 -6.41 4.38 16.82
CA TRP A 297 -5.15 3.62 16.75
C TRP A 297 -5.19 2.30 17.54
N THR A 298 -6.17 2.08 18.41
CA THR A 298 -6.29 0.79 19.13
C THR A 298 -6.75 -0.37 18.23
N LYS A 299 -7.20 -0.08 17.01
CA LYS A 299 -7.62 -1.08 16.00
C LYS A 299 -7.16 -0.66 14.59
N HIS A 300 -8.05 -0.41 13.63
CA HIS A 300 -7.67 -0.16 12.23
C HIS A 300 -7.57 1.32 11.84
N GLY A 301 -7.78 2.26 12.77
CA GLY A 301 -7.64 3.70 12.52
C GLY A 301 -8.92 4.41 12.05
N PHE A 302 -10.08 3.74 12.09
CA PHE A 302 -11.35 4.31 11.60
C PHE A 302 -12.25 4.86 12.71
N HIS A 303 -13.36 5.51 12.33
CA HIS A 303 -14.29 6.14 13.27
C HIS A 303 -14.90 5.14 14.27
N GLU A 304 -15.28 3.95 13.80
CA GLU A 304 -15.82 2.88 14.67
C GLU A 304 -14.77 2.39 15.66
N ASP A 305 -13.50 2.38 15.28
CA ASP A 305 -12.40 2.01 16.17
C ASP A 305 -12.26 3.02 17.31
N GLY A 306 -12.29 4.32 16.99
CA GLY A 306 -12.24 5.38 18.00
C GLY A 306 -13.46 5.35 18.94
N PHE A 307 -14.66 5.18 18.37
CA PHE A 307 -15.90 5.07 19.13
C PHE A 307 -15.90 3.85 20.06
N SER A 308 -15.62 2.66 19.51
CA SER A 308 -15.61 1.41 20.29
C SER A 308 -14.50 1.38 21.34
N SER A 309 -13.34 2.00 21.07
CA SER A 309 -12.24 2.16 22.02
C SER A 309 -12.64 3.04 23.22
N GLY A 310 -13.25 4.20 22.97
CA GLY A 310 -13.78 5.06 24.04
C GLY A 310 -14.88 4.38 24.84
N LEU A 311 -15.79 3.68 24.17
CA LEU A 311 -16.86 2.92 24.82
C LEU A 311 -16.32 1.76 25.67
N HIS A 312 -15.24 1.09 25.23
CA HIS A 312 -14.55 0.07 26.00
C HIS A 312 -14.02 0.63 27.31
N VAL A 313 -13.30 1.76 27.25
CA VAL A 313 -12.75 2.40 28.45
C VAL A 313 -13.85 2.84 29.40
N ALA A 314 -14.90 3.49 28.87
CA ALA A 314 -16.05 3.92 29.66
C ALA A 314 -16.75 2.74 30.35
N SER A 315 -16.99 1.64 29.62
CA SER A 315 -17.67 0.47 30.16
C SER A 315 -16.86 -0.31 31.19
N LYS A 316 -15.55 -0.42 30.99
CA LYS A 316 -14.69 -1.33 31.77
C LYS A 316 -14.02 -0.67 32.96
N TYR A 317 -13.61 0.59 32.83
CA TYR A 317 -12.75 1.26 33.81
C TYR A 317 -13.43 2.43 34.51
N ILE A 318 -14.31 3.16 33.83
CA ILE A 318 -14.99 4.34 34.40
C ILE A 318 -16.34 3.96 35.02
N GLY A 319 -17.11 3.13 34.33
CA GLY A 319 -18.48 2.77 34.66
C GLY A 319 -19.50 3.52 33.82
N ILE A 320 -20.50 2.79 33.33
CA ILE A 320 -21.67 3.35 32.64
C ILE A 320 -22.74 3.69 33.66
N ARG A 321 -23.32 4.88 33.52
CA ARG A 321 -24.47 5.32 34.30
C ARG A 321 -25.62 4.33 34.19
N ARG A 322 -26.03 3.74 35.31
CA ARG A 322 -27.11 2.74 35.37
C ARG A 322 -28.46 3.31 34.93
N ASP A 323 -28.66 4.62 35.13
CA ASP A 323 -29.87 5.35 34.75
C ASP A 323 -29.88 5.79 33.28
N ALA A 324 -28.79 5.58 32.55
CA ALA A 324 -28.66 5.89 31.13
C ALA A 324 -27.76 4.87 30.41
N PRO A 325 -28.18 3.58 30.32
CA PRO A 325 -27.42 2.58 29.59
C PRO A 325 -27.42 2.89 28.08
N PRO A 326 -26.41 2.44 27.33
CA PRO A 326 -26.43 2.52 25.88
C PRO A 326 -27.69 1.83 25.32
N PRO A 327 -28.31 2.38 24.27
CA PRO A 327 -29.51 1.80 23.66
C PRO A 327 -29.21 0.55 22.81
N PHE A 328 -28.01 -0.01 22.92
CA PHE A 328 -27.52 -1.15 22.17
C PHE A 328 -26.60 -2.00 23.04
N GLU A 329 -26.47 -3.27 22.68
CA GLU A 329 -25.51 -4.18 23.31
C GLU A 329 -24.08 -3.75 22.97
N ILE A 330 -23.22 -3.59 23.99
CA ILE A 330 -21.81 -3.30 23.78
C ILE A 330 -21.08 -4.59 23.41
N LYS A 331 -20.70 -4.73 22.13
CA LYS A 331 -19.86 -5.83 21.65
C LYS A 331 -18.44 -5.32 21.42
N LEU A 332 -17.52 -5.68 22.32
CA LEU A 332 -16.19 -5.05 22.37
C LEU A 332 -15.22 -5.56 21.28
N ASN A 333 -15.39 -6.80 20.82
CA ASN A 333 -14.55 -7.44 19.80
C ASN A 333 -15.40 -8.32 18.90
N HIS A 334 -15.88 -7.80 17.78
CA HIS A 334 -16.52 -8.63 16.78
C HIS A 334 -15.99 -8.26 15.40
N ASP A 335 -14.88 -8.88 15.01
CA ASP A 335 -14.57 -9.02 13.58
C ASP A 335 -15.76 -9.66 12.87
N ARG A 336 -15.99 -9.31 11.62
CA ARG A 336 -17.09 -9.90 10.85
C ARG A 336 -16.92 -11.43 10.88
N PRO A 337 -17.97 -12.21 11.21
CA PRO A 337 -17.90 -13.67 11.15
C PRO A 337 -17.35 -14.12 9.81
N ILE A 338 -16.41 -15.06 9.84
CA ILE A 338 -15.82 -15.57 8.60
C ILE A 338 -16.70 -16.69 8.05
N GLU A 339 -17.34 -16.44 6.91
CA GLU A 339 -18.23 -17.41 6.27
C GLU A 339 -17.47 -18.65 5.78
N THR A 340 -18.02 -19.84 6.00
CA THR A 340 -17.34 -21.11 5.75
C THR A 340 -17.35 -21.54 4.27
N GLY A 341 -18.20 -20.94 3.44
CA GLY A 341 -18.42 -21.34 2.04
C GLY A 341 -17.30 -20.98 1.05
N GLY A 342 -16.41 -20.04 1.40
CA GLY A 342 -15.38 -19.52 0.48
C GLY A 342 -14.20 -20.48 0.18
N GLU A 343 -14.01 -21.53 0.96
CA GLU A 343 -12.85 -22.45 0.80
C GLU A 343 -12.90 -23.25 -0.50
N ARG A 344 -14.06 -23.82 -0.83
CA ARG A 344 -14.26 -24.55 -2.09
C ARG A 344 -14.00 -23.66 -3.30
N TRP A 345 -14.33 -22.37 -3.18
CA TRP A 345 -14.07 -21.39 -4.23
C TRP A 345 -12.57 -21.10 -4.38
N ALA A 346 -11.84 -20.90 -3.28
CA ALA A 346 -10.39 -20.71 -3.31
C ALA A 346 -9.67 -21.92 -3.95
N ASP A 347 -10.05 -23.14 -3.58
CA ASP A 347 -9.46 -24.37 -4.12
C ASP A 347 -9.73 -24.51 -5.63
N PHE A 348 -10.96 -24.19 -6.07
CA PHE A 348 -11.32 -24.17 -7.48
C PHE A 348 -10.51 -23.14 -8.27
N VAL A 349 -10.33 -21.93 -7.72
CA VAL A 349 -9.53 -20.88 -8.36
C VAL A 349 -8.05 -21.27 -8.45
N GLU A 350 -7.49 -21.89 -7.41
CA GLU A 350 -6.11 -22.39 -7.46
C GLU A 350 -5.94 -23.51 -8.48
N LEU A 351 -6.91 -24.41 -8.60
CA LEU A 351 -6.91 -25.45 -9.63
C LEU A 351 -6.94 -24.83 -11.04
N LEU A 352 -7.76 -23.80 -11.26
CA LEU A 352 -7.80 -23.09 -12.54
C LEU A 352 -6.48 -22.38 -12.84
N GLU A 353 -5.88 -21.72 -11.86
CA GLU A 353 -4.58 -21.06 -12.03
C GLU A 353 -3.45 -22.08 -12.28
N PHE A 354 -3.46 -23.22 -11.59
CA PHE A 354 -2.53 -24.32 -11.84
C PHE A 354 -2.66 -24.83 -13.28
N ARG A 355 -3.89 -25.11 -13.75
CA ARG A 355 -4.15 -25.52 -15.13
C ARG A 355 -3.71 -24.46 -16.14
N ARG A 356 -3.99 -23.18 -15.87
CA ARG A 356 -3.54 -22.07 -16.71
C ARG A 356 -2.02 -22.04 -16.83
N ARG A 357 -1.29 -22.15 -15.70
CA ARG A 357 0.19 -22.19 -15.69
C ARG A 357 0.74 -23.39 -16.44
N ALA A 358 0.13 -24.57 -16.26
CA ALA A 358 0.52 -25.78 -16.98
C ALA A 358 0.31 -25.60 -18.50
N CYS A 359 -0.85 -25.13 -18.94
CA CYS A 359 -1.13 -24.87 -20.35
C CYS A 359 -0.18 -23.82 -20.96
N VAL A 360 0.03 -22.68 -20.27
CA VAL A 360 0.96 -21.63 -20.73
C VAL A 360 2.40 -22.17 -20.79
N GLY A 361 2.81 -22.96 -19.80
CA GLY A 361 4.11 -23.64 -19.81
C GLY A 361 4.27 -24.53 -21.04
N THR A 362 3.29 -25.40 -21.30
CA THR A 362 3.29 -26.29 -22.47
C THR A 362 3.33 -25.50 -23.79
N VAL A 363 2.50 -24.47 -23.94
CA VAL A 363 2.48 -23.63 -25.15
C VAL A 363 3.81 -22.87 -25.32
N SER A 364 4.38 -22.33 -24.24
CA SER A 364 5.69 -21.67 -24.26
C SER A 364 6.80 -22.62 -24.68
N THR A 365 6.81 -23.85 -24.14
CA THR A 365 7.75 -24.90 -24.56
C THR A 365 7.61 -25.21 -26.05
N ILE A 366 6.37 -25.42 -26.54
CA ILE A 366 6.09 -25.67 -27.97
C ILE A 366 6.57 -24.50 -28.83
N TRP A 367 6.30 -23.27 -28.43
CA TRP A 367 6.73 -22.06 -29.14
C TRP A 367 8.26 -21.92 -29.20
N THR A 368 8.94 -22.24 -28.09
CA THR A 368 10.41 -22.23 -28.03
C THR A 368 11.00 -23.28 -28.96
N TRP A 369 10.42 -24.49 -28.97
CA TRP A 369 10.76 -25.56 -29.90
C TRP A 369 10.56 -25.17 -31.35
N GLN A 370 9.44 -24.53 -31.69
CA GLN A 370 9.18 -24.02 -33.04
C GLN A 370 10.23 -22.98 -33.47
N LYS A 371 10.57 -22.03 -32.59
CA LYS A 371 11.64 -21.05 -32.87
C LYS A 371 12.99 -21.70 -33.12
N GLN A 372 13.36 -22.70 -32.31
CA GLN A 372 14.61 -23.45 -32.50
C GLN A 372 14.61 -24.26 -33.80
N ALA A 373 13.50 -24.93 -34.13
CA ALA A 373 13.35 -25.69 -35.37
C ALA A 373 13.43 -24.78 -36.61
N VAL A 374 12.75 -23.63 -36.59
CA VAL A 374 12.85 -22.63 -37.67
C VAL A 374 14.28 -22.10 -37.77
N GLY A 375 14.93 -21.80 -36.65
CA GLY A 375 16.34 -21.39 -36.63
C GLY A 375 17.29 -22.42 -37.23
N LEU A 376 17.07 -23.72 -36.96
CA LEU A 376 17.82 -24.83 -37.55
C LEU A 376 17.64 -24.92 -39.07
N VAL A 377 16.41 -24.73 -39.57
CA VAL A 377 16.12 -24.72 -41.01
C VAL A 377 16.84 -23.56 -41.70
N TRP A 378 16.79 -22.36 -41.13
CA TRP A 378 17.51 -21.19 -41.66
C TRP A 378 19.04 -21.37 -41.62
N TRP A 379 19.57 -21.97 -40.56
CA TRP A 379 20.99 -22.31 -40.46
C TRP A 379 21.40 -23.31 -41.56
N ALA A 380 20.63 -24.39 -41.76
CA ALA A 380 20.91 -25.39 -42.79
C ALA A 380 20.84 -24.80 -44.21
N LEU A 381 19.84 -23.96 -44.49
CA LEU A 381 19.74 -23.21 -45.75
C LEU A 381 20.96 -22.30 -45.95
N GLY A 382 21.41 -21.60 -44.90
CA GLY A 382 22.62 -20.79 -44.94
C GLY A 382 23.87 -21.59 -45.31
N VAL A 383 24.05 -22.78 -44.71
CA VAL A 383 25.17 -23.69 -45.05
C VAL A 383 25.08 -24.14 -46.50
N ILE A 384 23.90 -24.53 -46.99
CA ILE A 384 23.71 -24.96 -48.39
C ILE A 384 24.05 -23.82 -49.36
N ILE A 385 23.55 -22.60 -49.10
CA ILE A 385 23.85 -21.42 -49.92
C ILE A 385 25.36 -21.16 -49.93
N GLN A 386 26.02 -21.26 -48.77
CA GLN A 386 27.47 -21.08 -48.68
C GLN A 386 28.24 -22.15 -49.47
N MET A 387 27.82 -23.41 -49.42
CA MET A 387 28.40 -24.49 -50.22
C MET A 387 28.21 -24.27 -51.72
N ILE A 388 27.03 -23.80 -52.15
CA ILE A 388 26.75 -23.45 -53.55
C ILE A 388 27.66 -22.30 -53.98
N LEU A 389 27.79 -21.24 -53.18
CA LEU A 389 28.67 -20.10 -53.48
C LEU A 389 30.13 -20.53 -53.60
N VAL A 390 30.63 -21.37 -52.67
CA VAL A 390 31.98 -21.94 -52.75
C VAL A 390 32.15 -22.79 -54.01
N GLY A 391 31.17 -23.62 -54.34
CA GLY A 391 31.16 -24.41 -55.57
C GLY A 391 31.23 -23.56 -56.82
N VAL A 392 30.44 -22.47 -56.89
CA VAL A 392 30.46 -21.50 -58.00
C VAL A 392 31.84 -20.83 -58.09
N VAL A 393 32.43 -20.41 -56.97
CA VAL A 393 33.77 -19.79 -56.94
C VAL A 393 34.84 -20.77 -57.43
N ILE A 394 34.79 -22.03 -56.99
CA ILE A 394 35.71 -23.09 -57.44
C ILE A 394 35.53 -23.37 -58.94
N SER A 395 34.30 -23.49 -59.44
CA SER A 395 34.02 -23.67 -60.86
C SER A 395 34.52 -22.49 -61.70
N PHE A 396 34.32 -21.26 -61.25
CA PHE A 396 34.90 -20.07 -61.88
C PHE A 396 36.44 -20.11 -61.88
N ALA A 397 37.06 -20.53 -60.78
CA ALA A 397 38.51 -20.66 -60.69
C ALA A 397 39.05 -21.77 -61.62
N MET A 398 38.36 -22.90 -61.75
CA MET A 398 38.71 -23.98 -62.67
C MET A 398 38.52 -23.59 -64.13
N VAL A 399 37.41 -22.93 -64.48
CA VAL A 399 37.18 -22.38 -65.82
C VAL A 399 38.23 -21.33 -66.17
N LYS A 400 38.59 -20.46 -65.22
CA LYS A 400 39.69 -19.49 -65.39
C LYS A 400 41.04 -20.20 -65.57
N LYS A 401 41.33 -21.26 -64.83
CA LYS A 401 42.55 -22.08 -64.99
C LYS A 401 42.58 -22.78 -66.37
N HIS A 402 41.45 -23.28 -66.84
CA HIS A 402 41.34 -23.99 -68.12
C HIS A 402 41.39 -23.05 -69.34
N LEU A 403 40.79 -21.86 -69.24
CA LEU A 403 40.80 -20.86 -70.31
C LEU A 403 42.10 -20.05 -70.40
N PHE A 404 42.82 -19.88 -69.28
CA PHE A 404 43.96 -18.95 -69.22
C PHE A 404 45.31 -19.56 -68.82
N GLY A 405 45.40 -20.88 -68.63
CA GLY A 405 46.66 -21.64 -68.62
C GLY A 405 47.83 -20.98 -67.89
N LYS A 406 47.66 -20.63 -66.61
CA LYS A 406 48.77 -20.27 -65.71
C LYS A 406 48.51 -20.81 -64.32
N ASP A 407 49.49 -21.53 -63.79
CA ASP A 407 49.52 -21.91 -62.38
C ASP A 407 49.67 -20.67 -61.50
N VAL A 408 48.94 -20.66 -60.39
CA VAL A 408 49.04 -19.63 -59.36
C VAL A 408 49.82 -20.25 -58.21
N ASP A 409 50.99 -19.69 -57.93
CA ASP A 409 51.84 -20.02 -56.78
C ASP A 409 51.07 -19.84 -55.48
N VAL A 410 51.13 -20.87 -54.62
CA VAL A 410 50.77 -20.78 -53.21
C VAL A 410 52.02 -20.31 -52.46
N PRO A 411 52.00 -19.18 -51.73
CA PRO A 411 53.16 -18.77 -50.95
C PRO A 411 53.37 -19.72 -49.77
N GLN A 412 54.53 -20.37 -49.72
CA GLN A 412 55.12 -20.88 -48.49
C GLN A 412 55.95 -19.77 -47.85
N ASP A 413 55.61 -19.39 -46.64
CA ASP A 413 56.57 -18.82 -45.68
C ASP A 413 56.18 -19.24 -44.25
N HIS A 414 57.15 -19.10 -43.35
CA HIS A 414 57.68 -20.10 -42.42
C HIS A 414 56.93 -20.45 -41.12
N GLN A 415 57.27 -21.65 -40.63
CA GLN A 415 57.05 -22.21 -39.29
C GLN A 415 57.74 -21.44 -38.15
N ASP A 416 57.03 -21.27 -37.03
CA ASP A 416 57.40 -21.59 -35.63
C ASP A 416 56.33 -20.95 -34.74
N GLY A 417 55.75 -21.54 -33.69
CA GLY A 417 56.16 -22.63 -32.82
C GLY A 417 55.77 -22.22 -31.40
N SER A 418 54.61 -22.64 -30.89
CA SER A 418 54.38 -22.92 -29.45
C SER A 418 52.96 -23.37 -29.17
N LEU A 419 52.90 -24.50 -28.48
CA LEU A 419 51.76 -25.10 -27.81
C LEU A 419 51.06 -24.11 -26.86
N LEU A 420 49.76 -24.27 -26.65
CA LEU A 420 49.16 -24.13 -25.32
C LEU A 420 47.80 -24.84 -25.25
N GLU A 421 47.76 -25.87 -24.40
CA GLU A 421 46.57 -26.50 -23.86
C GLU A 421 45.75 -25.53 -22.98
N SER A 422 44.45 -25.83 -22.90
CA SER A 422 43.49 -25.62 -21.79
C SER A 422 43.69 -24.46 -20.80
N LYS A 423 42.65 -23.61 -20.64
CA LYS A 423 41.77 -23.57 -19.45
C LYS A 423 40.84 -22.36 -19.47
N ASN A 424 39.63 -22.61 -18.97
CA ASN A 424 38.68 -21.73 -18.29
C ASN A 424 39.17 -20.31 -17.91
N GLY A 425 38.29 -19.32 -18.09
CA GLY A 425 38.24 -18.17 -17.18
C GLY A 425 37.82 -16.85 -17.81
N ASN A 426 36.71 -16.32 -17.31
CA ASN A 426 36.35 -14.89 -17.19
C ASN A 426 36.32 -13.99 -18.43
N TRP A 427 35.10 -13.56 -18.75
CA TRP A 427 34.82 -12.27 -19.38
C TRP A 427 35.09 -11.11 -18.41
N PRO A 428 35.71 -10.01 -18.88
CA PRO A 428 35.37 -8.69 -18.35
C PRO A 428 34.91 -7.73 -19.45
N ALA A 429 34.31 -6.66 -18.96
CA ALA A 429 33.49 -5.67 -19.63
C ALA A 429 34.27 -4.58 -20.40
N LYS A 430 33.47 -3.81 -21.16
CA LYS A 430 33.69 -2.45 -21.70
C LYS A 430 34.62 -2.28 -22.91
N MET A 431 34.01 -1.99 -24.06
CA MET A 431 34.34 -0.90 -25.00
C MET A 431 33.00 -0.60 -25.72
N GLY A 432 32.35 0.55 -25.58
CA GLY A 432 32.82 1.85 -26.10
C GLY A 432 32.26 2.03 -27.51
N LEU A 433 30.99 2.46 -27.65
CA LEU A 433 30.41 2.88 -28.93
C LEU A 433 30.54 4.41 -29.04
N PRO A 434 31.02 4.95 -30.18
CA PRO A 434 31.11 6.39 -30.39
C PRO A 434 29.77 7.00 -30.80
N ASP A 435 29.55 8.22 -30.32
CA ASP A 435 28.45 9.12 -30.66
C ASP A 435 28.41 9.44 -32.16
N VAL A 436 27.20 9.44 -32.73
CA VAL A 436 26.90 10.07 -34.01
C VAL A 436 25.79 11.08 -33.79
N GLU A 437 26.15 12.35 -33.90
CA GLU A 437 25.26 13.52 -33.97
C GLU A 437 24.25 13.36 -35.11
N LEU A 438 22.97 13.56 -34.82
CA LEU A 438 21.97 13.86 -35.84
C LEU A 438 21.57 15.33 -35.73
N LYS A 439 21.93 16.05 -36.79
CA LYS A 439 21.62 17.45 -37.03
C LYS A 439 20.12 17.68 -37.22
N ASP A 440 19.74 18.81 -36.63
CA ASP A 440 18.53 19.58 -36.75
C ASP A 440 18.18 19.90 -38.21
N HIS A 441 16.92 19.68 -38.59
CA HIS A 441 16.25 20.33 -39.71
C HIS A 441 14.78 20.55 -39.32
N GLY A 442 14.44 21.82 -39.11
CA GLY A 442 13.07 22.26 -38.89
C GLY A 442 12.25 22.30 -40.18
N GLU A 443 10.96 22.02 -40.01
CA GLU A 443 9.81 22.85 -40.40
C GLU A 443 8.63 22.53 -39.48
#